data_AF-F8QE34-F1
#
_entry.id   AF-F8QE34-F1
#
_cell.length_a   1.000
_cell.length_b   1.000
_cell.length_c   1.000
_cell.angle_alpha   90.00
_cell.angle_beta   90.00
_cell.angle_gamma   90.00
#
_symmetry.space_group_name_H-M   'P 1'
#
loop_
_entity.id
_entity.type
_entity.pdbx_description
1 polymer ?
#
loop_
_entity_poly.entity_id
_entity_poly.type
_entity_poly.pdbx_seq_one_letter_code
_entity_poly.pdbx_strand_id
1 'polypeptide(L)'
;MSTRHQSIIQPIAIVGISAELPSGVYAEKNFDYKEFFEFLLNKGEAYEEIPTDRFDIRSWGGHAMGQVSTSHGSFLKEVDFFDHTEFGISAKDARAMALSTRKLIELSFLALLDSGIDYRGQNVGCFASGTAFDILSIADPDEFEAKGSFAGTPCMIANKISYHLDLRGPSIPVDTACSSSLTALHLAVQSLRTGDCEAAIVGGCQLNLRLADFVQYSQGSLLAPDGKCKPFDADADGFSRGEGAVVIVLKAYDDAVRDADHIYGVVCIPSLLALEFY
;
A
#
# COMPACT_ATOMS: atom_id res chain seq x y z
N MET A 1 -35.27 18.09 -28.00
CA MET A 1 -33.80 17.97 -28.13
C MET A 1 -33.19 18.48 -26.84
N SER A 2 -32.99 17.59 -25.86
CA SER A 2 -32.39 17.95 -24.57
C SER A 2 -30.87 17.91 -24.72
N THR A 3 -30.24 19.08 -24.65
CA THR A 3 -28.79 19.20 -24.50
C THR A 3 -28.39 18.56 -23.19
N ARG A 4 -27.98 17.29 -23.23
CA ARG A 4 -27.25 16.64 -22.13
C ARG A 4 -26.01 17.51 -21.87
N HIS A 5 -26.01 18.25 -20.76
CA HIS A 5 -24.77 18.75 -20.18
C HIS A 5 -23.89 17.52 -19.95
N GLN A 6 -22.87 17.33 -20.78
CA GLN A 6 -21.73 16.53 -20.39
C GLN A 6 -21.15 17.27 -19.19
N SER A 7 -21.49 16.82 -17.97
CA SER A 7 -20.75 17.21 -16.79
C SER A 7 -19.31 16.81 -17.05
N ILE A 8 -18.45 17.81 -17.29
CA ILE A 8 -17.02 17.59 -17.43
C ILE A 8 -16.59 17.02 -16.09
N ILE A 9 -16.26 15.73 -16.09
CA ILE A 9 -15.84 15.03 -14.88
C ILE A 9 -14.55 15.70 -14.42
N GLN A 10 -14.57 16.29 -13.22
CA GLN A 10 -13.41 16.98 -12.67
C GLN A 10 -12.22 16.01 -12.60
N PRO A 11 -11.13 16.28 -13.35
CA PRO A 11 -9.92 15.47 -13.31
C PRO A 11 -9.22 15.63 -11.97
N ILE A 12 -8.55 14.58 -11.50
CA ILE A 12 -7.79 14.59 -10.24
C ILE A 12 -6.31 14.47 -10.57
N ALA A 13 -5.50 15.41 -10.08
CA ALA A 13 -4.05 15.40 -10.26
C ALA A 13 -3.38 14.57 -9.16
N ILE A 14 -2.34 13.81 -9.52
CA ILE A 14 -1.37 13.24 -8.59
C ILE A 14 -0.27 14.27 -8.41
N VAL A 15 -0.14 14.80 -7.19
CA VAL A 15 0.78 15.91 -6.89
C VAL A 15 1.96 15.51 -5.99
N GLY A 16 1.91 14.35 -5.36
CA GLY A 16 3.02 13.81 -4.56
C GLY A 16 3.08 12.29 -4.61
N ILE A 17 4.28 11.73 -4.55
CA ILE A 17 4.52 10.29 -4.55
C ILE A 17 5.61 9.93 -3.55
N SER A 18 5.40 8.86 -2.79
CA SER A 18 6.46 8.18 -2.05
C SER A 18 6.26 6.67 -2.12
N ALA A 19 7.35 5.92 -2.20
CA ALA A 19 7.30 4.47 -2.31
C ALA A 19 8.54 3.80 -1.73
N GLU A 20 8.34 2.59 -1.21
CA GLU A 20 9.37 1.59 -1.00
C GLU A 20 9.00 0.35 -1.81
N LEU A 21 9.86 -0.01 -2.76
CA LEU A 21 9.64 -1.06 -3.75
C LEU A 21 10.80 -2.07 -3.72
N PRO A 22 10.52 -3.34 -4.05
CA PRO A 22 11.52 -4.39 -3.94
C PRO A 22 12.66 -4.17 -4.93
N SER A 23 13.88 -4.35 -4.44
CA SER A 23 15.12 -4.18 -5.21
C SER A 23 15.83 -5.50 -5.52
N GLY A 24 15.32 -6.62 -5.00
CA GLY A 24 15.94 -7.94 -5.14
C GLY A 24 17.35 -7.98 -4.58
N VAL A 25 18.25 -8.67 -5.29
CA VAL A 25 19.67 -8.77 -4.95
C VAL A 25 20.53 -7.62 -5.50
N TYR A 26 19.91 -6.64 -6.18
CA TYR A 26 20.63 -5.57 -6.88
C TYR A 26 21.01 -4.40 -5.97
N ALA A 27 20.35 -4.26 -4.81
CA ALA A 27 20.63 -3.20 -3.85
C ALA A 27 20.42 -3.68 -2.41
N GLU A 28 21.14 -3.03 -1.49
CA GLU A 28 20.99 -3.29 -0.05
C GLU A 28 19.76 -2.59 0.54
N LYS A 29 19.24 -1.56 -0.14
CA LYS A 29 18.04 -0.80 0.25
C LYS A 29 16.87 -1.05 -0.70
N ASN A 30 15.66 -0.73 -0.24
CA ASN A 30 14.47 -0.65 -1.08
C ASN A 30 14.62 0.47 -2.13
N PHE A 31 13.98 0.31 -3.28
CA PHE A 31 13.92 1.35 -4.30
C PHE A 31 12.82 2.36 -4.01
N ASP A 32 13.11 3.64 -4.23
CA ASP A 32 12.06 4.64 -4.39
C ASP A 32 11.37 4.52 -5.77
N TYR A 33 10.37 5.36 -6.04
CA TYR A 33 9.62 5.30 -7.30
C TYR A 33 10.46 5.65 -8.55
N LYS A 34 11.52 6.46 -8.42
CA LYS A 34 12.41 6.85 -9.52
C LYS A 34 13.41 5.74 -9.82
N GLU A 35 14.03 5.20 -8.78
CA GLU A 35 14.93 4.06 -8.86
C GLU A 35 14.20 2.84 -9.44
N PHE A 36 12.96 2.59 -8.99
CA PHE A 36 12.15 1.50 -9.53
C PHE A 36 11.75 1.74 -10.99
N PHE A 37 11.46 2.97 -11.39
CA PHE A 37 11.17 3.29 -12.80
C PHE A 37 12.37 2.95 -13.70
N GLU A 38 13.57 3.38 -13.33
CA GLU A 38 14.79 3.04 -14.05
C GLU A 38 15.07 1.52 -14.04
N PHE A 39 14.81 0.85 -12.91
CA PHE A 39 14.93 -0.59 -12.79
C PHE A 39 14.02 -1.32 -13.79
N LEU A 40 12.76 -0.88 -13.94
CA LEU A 40 11.81 -1.42 -14.90
C LEU A 40 12.24 -1.17 -16.36
N LEU A 41 12.73 0.03 -16.68
CA LEU A 41 13.24 0.35 -18.02
C LEU A 41 14.41 -0.55 -18.41
N ASN A 42 15.23 -0.94 -17.44
CA ASN A 42 16.34 -1.86 -17.61
C ASN A 42 15.95 -3.35 -17.52
N LYS A 43 14.64 -3.66 -17.48
CA LYS A 43 14.10 -5.03 -17.39
C LYS A 43 14.58 -5.79 -16.15
N GLY A 44 14.74 -5.07 -15.04
CA GLY A 44 15.11 -5.66 -13.77
C GLY A 44 14.04 -6.61 -13.23
N GLU A 45 14.49 -7.69 -12.56
CA GLU A 45 13.62 -8.67 -11.90
C GLU A 45 13.95 -8.76 -10.41
N ALA A 46 13.06 -8.29 -9.54
CA ALA A 46 13.29 -8.29 -8.09
C ALA A 46 12.93 -9.63 -7.40
N TYR A 47 12.91 -10.75 -8.15
CA TYR A 47 12.61 -12.07 -7.60
C TYR A 47 13.85 -12.62 -6.88
N GLU A 48 13.68 -13.09 -5.65
CA GLU A 48 14.74 -13.64 -4.80
C GLU A 48 14.22 -14.78 -3.93
N GLU A 49 15.13 -15.56 -3.34
CA GLU A 49 14.77 -16.60 -2.35
C GLU A 49 14.08 -15.92 -1.15
N ILE A 50 13.08 -16.57 -0.57
CA ILE A 50 12.40 -16.04 0.63
C ILE A 50 13.45 -15.76 1.72
N PRO A 51 13.53 -14.52 2.24
CA PRO A 51 14.50 -14.17 3.26
C PRO A 51 14.34 -15.02 4.52
N THR A 52 15.45 -15.49 5.09
CA THR A 52 15.45 -16.40 6.24
C THR A 52 14.94 -15.76 7.53
N ASP A 53 15.00 -14.43 7.62
CA ASP A 53 14.41 -13.62 8.70
C ASP A 53 12.88 -13.54 8.60
N ARG A 54 12.26 -13.87 7.45
CA ARG A 54 10.81 -14.08 7.33
C ARG A 54 10.42 -15.46 7.86
N PHE A 55 10.95 -16.50 7.23
CA PHE A 55 10.82 -17.88 7.68
C PHE A 55 11.78 -18.80 6.91
N ASP A 56 12.23 -19.88 7.55
CA ASP A 56 13.04 -20.91 6.90
C ASP A 56 12.19 -21.77 5.96
N ILE A 57 12.09 -21.35 4.70
CA ILE A 57 11.28 -22.03 3.68
C ILE A 57 11.73 -23.47 3.41
N ARG A 58 12.99 -23.82 3.68
CA ARG A 58 13.52 -25.17 3.44
C ARG A 58 12.85 -26.21 4.33
N SER A 59 12.42 -25.79 5.52
CA SER A 59 11.67 -26.64 6.46
C SER A 59 10.22 -26.89 6.02
N TRP A 60 9.70 -26.14 5.05
CA TRP A 60 8.29 -26.18 4.63
C TRP A 60 8.10 -26.46 3.13
N GLY A 61 9.17 -26.51 2.35
CA GLY A 61 9.13 -26.69 0.90
C GLY A 61 8.54 -28.05 0.48
N GLY A 62 7.68 -28.03 -0.54
CA GLY A 62 7.14 -29.23 -1.18
C GLY A 62 5.71 -29.06 -1.65
N HIS A 63 5.07 -30.18 -2.00
CA HIS A 63 3.72 -30.21 -2.59
C HIS A 63 2.68 -30.93 -1.74
N ALA A 64 3.05 -31.45 -0.56
CA ALA A 64 2.12 -32.09 0.34
C ALA A 64 1.23 -31.06 1.08
N MET A 65 0.18 -31.56 1.73
CA MET A 65 -0.67 -30.72 2.57
C MET A 65 0.17 -30.04 3.67
N GLY A 66 0.06 -28.71 3.77
CA GLY A 66 0.82 -27.91 4.73
C GLY A 66 2.22 -27.47 4.25
N GLN A 67 2.63 -27.86 3.04
CA GLN A 67 3.88 -27.42 2.43
C GLN A 67 3.68 -26.23 1.49
N VAL A 68 4.79 -25.55 1.18
CA VAL A 68 4.86 -24.39 0.28
C VAL A 68 5.50 -24.79 -1.04
N SER A 69 4.85 -24.46 -2.16
CA SER A 69 5.22 -24.89 -3.51
C SER A 69 6.30 -24.05 -4.18
N THR A 70 6.72 -22.95 -3.56
CA THR A 70 7.76 -22.03 -4.06
C THR A 70 8.70 -21.61 -2.94
N SER A 71 9.94 -21.30 -3.31
CA SER A 71 10.94 -20.72 -2.41
C SER A 71 11.32 -19.29 -2.80
N HIS A 72 10.55 -18.63 -3.67
CA HIS A 72 10.87 -17.33 -4.21
C HIS A 72 9.71 -16.33 -4.10
N GLY A 73 10.04 -15.04 -4.14
CA GLY A 73 9.12 -13.91 -4.15
C GLY A 73 9.89 -12.61 -4.35
N SER A 74 9.23 -11.47 -4.16
CA SER A 74 9.90 -10.16 -4.12
C SER A 74 9.68 -9.52 -2.76
N PHE A 75 10.76 -9.15 -2.07
CA PHE A 75 10.72 -8.73 -0.68
C PHE A 75 11.32 -7.34 -0.51
N LEU A 76 10.78 -6.61 0.47
CA LEU A 76 11.37 -5.39 0.98
C LEU A 76 12.44 -5.75 2.02
N LYS A 77 13.50 -4.95 2.05
CA LYS A 77 14.54 -4.97 3.06
C LYS A 77 14.06 -4.20 4.30
N GLU A 78 14.52 -4.61 5.49
CA GLU A 78 14.38 -3.86 6.76
C GLU A 78 12.94 -3.38 7.08
N VAL A 79 11.94 -4.24 6.88
CA VAL A 79 10.51 -3.88 7.01
C VAL A 79 10.06 -3.53 8.43
N ASP A 80 10.86 -3.85 9.44
CA ASP A 80 10.59 -3.59 10.85
C ASP A 80 11.15 -2.26 11.36
N PHE A 81 11.97 -1.56 10.55
CA PHE A 81 12.53 -0.26 10.87
C PHE A 81 11.46 0.83 10.80
N PHE A 82 11.39 1.65 11.84
CA PHE A 82 10.42 2.75 11.96
C PHE A 82 10.93 3.82 12.92
N ASP A 83 11.08 5.07 12.46
CA ASP A 83 11.41 6.20 13.34
C ASP A 83 10.16 6.70 14.06
N HIS A 84 9.79 6.01 15.13
CA HIS A 84 8.62 6.36 15.92
C HIS A 84 8.76 7.73 16.62
N THR A 85 9.99 8.23 16.83
CA THR A 85 10.21 9.48 17.58
C THR A 85 9.85 10.71 16.77
N GLU A 86 10.13 10.70 15.46
CA GLU A 86 9.77 11.78 14.53
C GLU A 86 8.25 12.04 14.49
N PHE A 87 7.45 10.97 14.65
CA PHE A 87 5.99 11.04 14.63
C PHE A 87 5.34 11.20 16.02
N GLY A 88 6.15 11.39 17.08
CA GLY A 88 5.66 11.50 18.45
C GLY A 88 4.96 10.23 18.96
N ILE A 89 5.34 9.07 18.45
CA ILE A 89 4.77 7.77 18.82
C ILE A 89 5.62 7.16 19.95
N SER A 90 4.96 6.66 20.99
CA SER A 90 5.66 5.96 22.08
C SER A 90 6.26 4.65 21.58
N ALA A 91 7.42 4.22 22.09
CA ALA A 91 8.00 2.92 21.74
C ALA A 91 7.07 1.74 22.08
N LYS A 92 6.17 1.91 23.06
CA LYS A 92 5.11 0.93 23.37
C LYS A 92 4.09 0.82 22.25
N ASP A 93 3.57 1.96 21.79
CA ASP A 93 2.58 1.98 20.70
C ASP A 93 3.20 1.56 19.37
N ALA A 94 4.42 2.00 19.07
CA ALA A 94 5.15 1.60 17.87
C ALA A 94 5.25 0.08 17.77
N ARG A 95 5.67 -0.60 18.85
CA ARG A 95 5.73 -2.08 18.88
C ARG A 95 4.38 -2.76 18.65
N ALA A 96 3.29 -2.13 19.09
CA ALA A 96 1.93 -2.63 18.89
C ALA A 96 1.30 -2.23 17.53
N MET A 97 2.01 -1.49 16.67
CA MET A 97 1.53 -1.09 15.34
C MET A 97 1.96 -2.06 14.26
N ALA A 98 1.06 -2.27 13.30
CA ALA A 98 1.30 -3.10 12.13
C ALA A 98 2.50 -2.52 11.37
N LEU A 99 3.39 -3.38 10.86
CA LEU A 99 4.52 -2.95 10.04
C LEU A 99 4.03 -2.20 8.81
N SER A 100 2.90 -2.61 8.23
CA SER A 100 2.27 -1.89 7.12
C SER A 100 1.83 -0.47 7.53
N THR A 101 1.29 -0.31 8.75
CA THR A 101 0.87 1.01 9.26
C THR A 101 2.09 1.90 9.54
N ARG A 102 3.17 1.35 10.11
CA ARG A 102 4.42 2.08 10.33
C ARG A 102 4.97 2.64 9.02
N LYS A 103 5.10 1.78 8.00
CA LYS A 103 5.58 2.17 6.67
C LYS A 103 4.71 3.22 6.01
N LEU A 104 3.39 3.08 6.07
CA LEU A 104 2.49 4.06 5.48
C LEU A 104 2.52 5.42 6.18
N ILE A 105 2.85 5.51 7.47
CA ILE A 105 3.04 6.81 8.14
C ILE A 105 4.28 7.52 7.58
N GLU A 106 5.41 6.83 7.49
CA GLU A 106 6.65 7.37 6.91
C GLU A 106 6.43 7.83 5.46
N LEU A 107 5.86 6.95 4.63
CA LEU A 107 5.61 7.26 3.22
C LEU A 107 4.55 8.34 3.02
N SER A 108 3.55 8.43 3.90
CA SER A 108 2.56 9.53 3.83
C SER A 108 3.21 10.87 4.14
N PHE A 109 4.09 10.92 5.13
CA PHE A 109 4.87 12.13 5.42
C PHE A 109 5.75 12.52 4.23
N LEU A 110 6.50 11.57 3.67
CA LEU A 110 7.35 11.83 2.50
C LEU A 110 6.55 12.24 1.25
N ALA A 111 5.40 11.62 1.00
CA ALA A 111 4.55 11.98 -0.15
C ALA A 111 3.93 13.37 0.01
N LEU A 112 3.59 13.78 1.24
CA LEU A 112 3.14 15.14 1.53
C LEU A 112 4.27 16.15 1.33
N LEU A 113 5.50 15.85 1.78
CA LEU A 113 6.68 16.68 1.51
C LEU A 113 6.94 16.81 0.01
N ASP A 114 6.87 15.71 -0.75
CA ASP A 114 7.03 15.69 -2.20
C ASP A 114 5.95 16.54 -2.91
N SER A 115 4.72 16.54 -2.37
CA SER A 115 3.62 17.35 -2.91
C SER A 115 3.74 18.86 -2.65
N GLY A 116 4.46 19.25 -1.60
CA GLY A 116 4.60 20.64 -1.19
C GLY A 116 3.34 21.29 -0.59
N ILE A 117 2.24 20.53 -0.39
CA ILE A 117 1.00 21.08 0.18
C ILE A 117 1.16 21.34 1.69
N ASP A 118 0.49 22.37 2.19
CA ASP A 118 0.23 22.46 3.63
C ASP A 118 -0.87 21.46 4.00
N TYR A 119 -0.64 20.66 5.03
CA TYR A 119 -1.50 19.52 5.37
C TYR A 119 -1.93 19.50 6.84
N ARG A 120 -1.18 20.14 7.73
CA ARG A 120 -1.44 20.03 9.18
C ARG A 120 -2.69 20.82 9.55
N GLY A 121 -3.64 20.14 10.17
CA GLY A 121 -4.95 20.69 10.51
C GLY A 121 -5.88 20.90 9.32
N GLN A 122 -5.46 20.51 8.10
CA GLN A 122 -6.20 20.74 6.87
C GLN A 122 -7.17 19.59 6.55
N ASN A 123 -8.16 19.87 5.69
CA ASN A 123 -9.15 18.89 5.24
C ASN A 123 -8.55 17.92 4.19
N VAL A 124 -7.56 17.14 4.61
CA VAL A 124 -6.91 16.10 3.80
C VAL A 124 -7.53 14.75 4.17
N GLY A 125 -8.11 14.05 3.19
CA GLY A 125 -8.60 12.69 3.38
C GLY A 125 -7.45 11.67 3.37
N CYS A 126 -7.62 10.54 4.06
CA CYS A 126 -6.68 9.43 4.10
C CYS A 126 -7.40 8.12 3.79
N PHE A 127 -7.03 7.48 2.67
CA PHE A 127 -7.59 6.23 2.19
C PHE A 127 -6.47 5.20 2.10
N ALA A 128 -6.39 4.31 3.08
CA ALA A 128 -5.24 3.43 3.24
C ALA A 128 -5.65 1.97 3.24
N SER A 129 -4.85 1.15 2.56
CA SER A 129 -4.98 -0.30 2.52
C SER A 129 -3.66 -0.94 2.91
N GLY A 130 -3.73 -2.10 3.57
CA GLY A 130 -2.53 -2.87 3.83
C GLY A 130 -2.79 -4.17 4.54
N THR A 131 -1.71 -4.90 4.82
CA THR A 131 -1.77 -6.23 5.43
C THR A 131 -2.29 -6.14 6.87
N ALA A 132 -3.61 -6.19 7.02
CA ALA A 132 -4.36 -5.94 8.25
C ALA A 132 -4.12 -6.91 9.42
N PHE A 133 -3.34 -7.98 9.22
CA PHE A 133 -3.24 -9.13 10.14
C PHE A 133 -1.80 -9.46 10.55
N ASP A 134 -0.84 -8.57 10.33
CA ASP A 134 0.58 -8.80 10.64
C ASP A 134 0.89 -8.91 12.14
N ILE A 135 0.08 -8.30 13.01
CA ILE A 135 0.25 -8.38 14.48
C ILE A 135 -0.52 -9.54 15.11
N LEU A 136 -1.44 -10.20 14.40
CA LEU A 136 -2.34 -11.18 15.03
C LEU A 136 -1.71 -12.57 15.23
N SER A 137 -0.38 -12.70 15.15
CA SER A 137 0.33 -13.89 15.61
C SER A 137 0.49 -13.83 17.12
N ILE A 138 -0.48 -14.39 17.85
CA ILE A 138 -0.43 -14.60 19.30
C ILE A 138 0.60 -15.72 19.59
N ALA A 139 1.89 -15.45 19.36
CA ALA A 139 2.96 -16.41 19.57
C ALA A 139 3.77 -16.12 20.84
N ASP A 140 3.80 -14.87 21.31
CA ASP A 140 4.60 -14.48 22.48
C ASP A 140 3.72 -14.00 23.66
N PRO A 141 3.71 -14.73 24.80
CA PRO A 141 3.08 -14.28 26.03
C PRO A 141 3.62 -12.98 26.63
N ASP A 142 4.80 -12.50 26.23
CA ASP A 142 5.34 -11.19 26.67
C ASP A 142 4.82 -10.02 25.82
N GLU A 143 4.26 -10.28 24.62
CA GLU A 143 3.48 -9.29 23.85
C GLU A 143 2.12 -8.96 24.51
N PHE A 144 1.76 -9.68 25.57
CA PHE A 144 0.53 -9.52 26.34
C PHE A 144 0.41 -8.14 27.02
N GLU A 145 1.49 -7.36 27.16
CA GLU A 145 1.44 -5.96 27.60
C GLU A 145 0.73 -5.02 26.60
N ALA A 146 0.57 -5.44 25.34
CA ALA A 146 -0.21 -4.72 24.33
C ALA A 146 -1.73 -4.90 24.49
N LYS A 147 -2.21 -5.71 25.45
CA LYS A 147 -3.64 -5.91 25.74
C LYS A 147 -4.30 -4.61 26.23
N GLY A 148 -4.81 -3.86 25.26
CA GLY A 148 -5.47 -2.56 25.44
C GLY A 148 -5.10 -1.56 24.35
N SER A 149 -4.02 -1.80 23.60
CA SER A 149 -3.67 -0.97 22.45
C SER A 149 -4.50 -1.41 21.25
N PHE A 150 -5.29 -0.48 20.71
CA PHE A 150 -6.01 -0.69 19.46
C PHE A 150 -5.09 -0.51 18.24
N ALA A 151 -3.81 -0.18 18.42
CA ALA A 151 -2.89 0.21 17.35
C ALA A 151 -2.71 -0.83 16.24
N GLY A 152 -2.92 -2.12 16.53
CA GLY A 152 -2.90 -3.21 15.57
C GLY A 152 -4.24 -3.55 14.90
N THR A 153 -5.30 -2.81 15.23
CA THR A 153 -6.62 -3.06 14.64
C THR A 153 -6.61 -2.63 13.17
N PRO A 154 -7.19 -3.39 12.23
CA PRO A 154 -7.19 -3.05 10.79
C PRO A 154 -7.64 -1.63 10.48
N CYS A 155 -8.62 -1.11 11.24
CA CYS A 155 -9.12 0.24 11.04
C CYS A 155 -8.10 1.35 11.35
N MET A 156 -7.05 1.04 12.11
CA MET A 156 -6.05 2.02 12.52
C MET A 156 -5.08 2.40 11.41
N ILE A 157 -5.02 1.66 10.31
CA ILE A 157 -4.07 1.92 9.22
C ILE A 157 -4.23 3.34 8.64
N ALA A 158 -5.46 3.79 8.39
CA ALA A 158 -5.74 5.16 7.97
C ALA A 158 -5.74 6.13 9.16
N ASN A 159 -6.36 5.74 10.28
CA ASN A 159 -6.55 6.64 11.42
C ASN A 159 -5.24 7.06 12.09
N LYS A 160 -4.22 6.20 12.12
CA LYS A 160 -2.91 6.55 12.65
C LYS A 160 -2.19 7.54 11.76
N ILE A 161 -2.30 7.40 10.43
CA ILE A 161 -1.75 8.38 9.49
C ILE A 161 -2.40 9.74 9.74
N SER A 162 -3.73 9.79 9.73
CA SER A 162 -4.49 11.03 9.99
C SER A 162 -4.14 11.65 11.36
N TYR A 163 -4.04 10.84 12.41
CA TYR A 163 -3.73 11.32 13.75
C TYR A 163 -2.32 11.90 13.86
N HIS A 164 -1.30 11.17 13.38
CA HIS A 164 0.10 11.57 13.54
C HIS A 164 0.51 12.69 12.57
N LEU A 165 -0.17 12.82 11.43
CA LEU A 165 0.06 13.89 10.45
C LEU A 165 -0.94 15.06 10.57
N ASP A 166 -1.86 15.01 11.54
CA ASP A 166 -2.89 16.01 11.82
C ASP A 166 -3.84 16.29 10.63
N LEU A 167 -4.27 15.24 9.93
CA LEU A 167 -5.20 15.33 8.79
C LEU A 167 -6.65 15.29 9.28
N ARG A 168 -7.51 16.16 8.76
CA ARG A 168 -8.88 16.37 9.26
C ARG A 168 -10.00 15.90 8.32
N GLY A 169 -9.67 15.31 7.18
CA GLY A 169 -10.66 14.76 6.24
C GLY A 169 -11.10 13.32 6.56
N PRO A 170 -11.84 12.66 5.65
CA PRO A 170 -12.25 11.27 5.80
C PRO A 170 -11.04 10.35 6.01
N SER A 171 -11.11 9.44 6.96
CA SER A 171 -10.01 8.51 7.29
C SER A 171 -10.52 7.07 7.20
N ILE A 172 -10.25 6.40 6.08
CA ILE A 172 -10.94 5.17 5.68
C ILE A 172 -9.93 4.03 5.43
N PRO A 173 -9.97 2.95 6.23
CA PRO A 173 -9.29 1.71 5.90
C PRO A 173 -10.01 0.99 4.74
N VAL A 174 -9.27 0.44 3.78
CA VAL A 174 -9.82 -0.25 2.63
C VAL A 174 -9.22 -1.66 2.52
N ASP A 175 -10.09 -2.67 2.50
CA ASP A 175 -9.72 -4.06 2.23
C ASP A 175 -10.73 -4.70 1.26
N THR A 176 -10.30 -4.83 0.02
CA THR A 176 -10.99 -5.56 -1.04
C THR A 176 -10.03 -6.57 -1.69
N ALA A 177 -9.15 -7.17 -0.86
CA ALA A 177 -8.06 -8.06 -1.28
C ALA A 177 -7.13 -7.41 -2.34
N CYS A 178 -6.86 -8.06 -3.46
CA CYS A 178 -5.92 -7.59 -4.48
C CYS A 178 -6.29 -6.25 -5.13
N SER A 179 -7.53 -5.79 -4.97
CA SER A 179 -8.02 -4.52 -5.53
C SER A 179 -7.96 -3.34 -4.56
N SER A 180 -7.52 -3.55 -3.32
CA SER A 180 -7.67 -2.58 -2.21
C SER A 180 -7.12 -1.19 -2.51
N SER A 181 -5.90 -1.09 -3.06
CA SER A 181 -5.27 0.20 -3.35
C SER A 181 -5.99 0.97 -4.45
N LEU A 182 -6.52 0.26 -5.46
CA LEU A 182 -7.31 0.88 -6.52
C LEU A 182 -8.71 1.29 -6.04
N THR A 183 -9.32 0.50 -5.13
CA THR A 183 -10.55 0.89 -4.44
C THR A 183 -10.34 2.12 -3.56
N ALA A 184 -9.20 2.21 -2.86
CA ALA A 184 -8.84 3.39 -2.08
C ALA A 184 -8.68 4.64 -2.96
N LEU A 185 -8.02 4.50 -4.12
CA LEU A 185 -7.94 5.56 -5.12
C LEU A 185 -9.33 6.01 -5.59
N HIS A 186 -10.21 5.05 -5.89
CA HIS A 186 -11.57 5.35 -6.30
C HIS A 186 -12.32 6.16 -5.24
N LEU A 187 -12.27 5.75 -3.97
CA LEU A 187 -12.93 6.45 -2.86
C LEU A 187 -12.37 7.86 -2.67
N ALA A 188 -11.04 8.02 -2.71
CA ALA A 188 -10.40 9.34 -2.62
C ALA A 188 -10.84 10.28 -3.74
N VAL A 189 -10.88 9.78 -4.98
CA VAL A 189 -11.37 10.54 -6.14
C VAL A 189 -12.83 10.96 -5.97
N GLN A 190 -13.69 10.08 -5.40
CA GLN A 190 -15.07 10.48 -5.10
C GLN A 190 -15.12 11.57 -4.03
N SER A 191 -14.39 11.41 -2.92
CA SER A 191 -14.37 12.37 -1.82
C SER A 191 -13.86 13.76 -2.23
N LEU A 192 -12.86 13.83 -3.13
CA LEU A 192 -12.42 15.10 -3.71
C LEU A 192 -13.52 15.75 -4.58
N ARG A 193 -14.24 14.95 -5.37
CA ARG A 193 -15.32 15.45 -6.25
C ARG A 193 -16.56 15.88 -5.50
N THR A 194 -16.88 15.23 -4.39
CA THR A 194 -18.00 15.60 -3.51
C THR A 194 -17.65 16.75 -2.57
N GLY A 195 -16.37 17.13 -2.48
CA GLY A 195 -15.89 18.17 -1.57
C GLY A 195 -15.80 17.69 -0.11
N ASP A 196 -15.80 16.38 0.13
CA ASP A 196 -15.58 15.83 1.48
C ASP A 196 -14.14 16.10 1.97
N CYS A 197 -13.19 16.25 1.04
CA CYS A 197 -11.82 16.70 1.30
C CYS A 197 -11.27 17.57 0.16
N GLU A 198 -10.27 18.38 0.46
CA GLU A 198 -9.63 19.31 -0.50
C GLU A 198 -8.37 18.70 -1.13
N ALA A 199 -7.70 17.82 -0.39
CA ALA A 199 -6.65 16.93 -0.87
C ALA A 199 -6.89 15.52 -0.29
N ALA A 200 -6.26 14.50 -0.87
CA ALA A 200 -6.37 13.15 -0.35
C ALA A 200 -5.05 12.38 -0.47
N ILE A 201 -4.77 11.55 0.53
CA ILE A 201 -3.71 10.56 0.52
C ILE A 201 -4.33 9.20 0.19
N VAL A 202 -3.71 8.50 -0.75
CA VAL A 202 -4.03 7.10 -1.06
C VAL A 202 -2.80 6.25 -0.79
N GLY A 203 -2.92 5.30 0.13
CA GLY A 203 -1.82 4.43 0.56
C GLY A 203 -2.13 2.94 0.38
N GLY A 204 -1.13 2.17 -0.02
CA GLY A 204 -1.19 0.71 -0.11
C GLY A 204 0.11 0.08 0.36
N CYS A 205 0.04 -0.87 1.28
CA CYS A 205 1.22 -1.62 1.74
C CYS A 205 0.95 -3.13 1.85
N GLN A 206 1.72 -3.93 1.13
CA GLN A 206 1.68 -5.38 1.19
C GLN A 206 3.00 -5.92 1.73
N LEU A 207 2.93 -6.73 2.78
CA LEU A 207 4.07 -7.43 3.38
C LEU A 207 3.77 -8.93 3.50
N ASN A 208 4.77 -9.78 3.30
CA ASN A 208 4.67 -11.22 3.25
C ASN A 208 5.21 -11.85 4.54
N LEU A 209 4.55 -11.56 5.66
CA LEU A 209 5.03 -11.86 7.02
C LEU A 209 4.59 -13.22 7.57
N ARG A 210 3.59 -13.87 6.95
CA ARG A 210 2.95 -15.08 7.48
C ARG A 210 3.19 -16.27 6.55
N LEU A 211 3.89 -17.28 7.05
CA LEU A 211 4.05 -18.57 6.37
C LEU A 211 2.70 -19.23 6.05
N ALA A 212 1.71 -19.08 6.94
CA ALA A 212 0.37 -19.63 6.75
C ALA A 212 -0.26 -19.18 5.43
N ASP A 213 -0.01 -17.94 5.00
CA ASP A 213 -0.53 -17.42 3.73
C ASP A 213 0.14 -18.13 2.55
N PHE A 214 1.46 -18.35 2.59
CA PHE A 214 2.18 -19.11 1.56
C PHE A 214 1.68 -20.55 1.45
N VAL A 215 1.42 -21.21 2.58
CA VAL A 215 0.82 -22.54 2.62
C VAL A 215 -0.56 -22.50 1.96
N GLN A 216 -1.44 -21.56 2.35
CA GLN A 216 -2.79 -21.45 1.79
C GLN A 216 -2.78 -21.25 0.27
N TYR A 217 -1.95 -20.33 -0.24
CA TYR A 217 -1.83 -20.10 -1.68
C TYR A 217 -1.24 -21.31 -2.42
N SER A 218 -0.28 -22.03 -1.80
CA SER A 218 0.29 -23.26 -2.37
C SER A 218 -0.75 -24.38 -2.47
N GLN A 219 -1.56 -24.58 -1.42
CA GLN A 219 -2.63 -25.58 -1.42
C GLN A 219 -3.74 -25.22 -2.43
N GLY A 220 -3.96 -23.93 -2.69
CA GLY A 220 -4.83 -23.45 -3.75
C GLY A 220 -4.26 -23.59 -5.16
N SER A 221 -3.02 -24.08 -5.33
CA SER A 221 -2.29 -24.10 -6.60
C SER A 221 -2.25 -22.72 -7.27
N LEU A 222 -2.12 -21.66 -6.48
CA LEU A 222 -2.13 -20.28 -6.97
C LEU A 222 -0.71 -19.73 -7.19
N LEU A 223 0.30 -20.32 -6.53
CA LEU A 223 1.69 -19.87 -6.64
C LEU A 223 2.42 -20.56 -7.78
N ALA A 224 3.13 -19.76 -8.59
CA ALA A 224 4.08 -20.27 -9.57
C ALA A 224 5.26 -20.96 -8.83
N PRO A 225 5.61 -22.23 -9.14
CA PRO A 225 6.68 -22.94 -8.44
C PRO A 225 8.05 -22.25 -8.54
N ASP A 226 8.34 -21.62 -9.68
CA ASP A 226 9.55 -20.82 -9.90
C ASP A 226 9.51 -19.44 -9.25
N GLY A 227 8.38 -19.07 -8.65
CA GLY A 227 8.14 -17.77 -8.01
C GLY A 227 8.21 -16.59 -8.98
N LYS A 228 7.86 -16.80 -10.25
CA LYS A 228 7.78 -15.72 -11.25
C LYS A 228 6.37 -15.55 -11.81
N CYS A 229 5.92 -14.31 -11.91
CA CYS A 229 4.72 -13.98 -12.67
C CYS A 229 5.08 -13.96 -14.16
N LYS A 230 4.41 -14.80 -14.96
CA LYS A 230 4.62 -14.91 -16.41
C LYS A 230 3.36 -14.47 -17.17
N PRO A 231 2.92 -13.21 -17.05
CA PRO A 231 1.65 -12.77 -17.62
C PRO A 231 1.68 -12.89 -19.15
N PHE A 232 0.63 -13.47 -19.71
CA PHE A 232 0.44 -13.70 -21.16
C PHE A 232 1.41 -14.71 -21.79
N ASP A 233 2.27 -15.36 -21.01
CA ASP A 233 3.17 -16.41 -21.49
C ASP A 233 2.42 -17.76 -21.62
N ALA A 234 2.87 -18.62 -22.53
CA ALA A 234 2.33 -19.98 -22.68
C ALA A 234 2.64 -20.86 -21.46
N ASP A 235 3.73 -20.57 -20.75
CA ASP A 235 4.17 -21.29 -19.56
C ASP A 235 3.64 -20.67 -18.25
N ALA A 236 2.60 -19.82 -18.31
CA ALA A 236 1.97 -19.23 -17.12
C ALA A 236 1.34 -20.30 -16.21
N ASP A 237 1.83 -20.40 -14.98
CA ASP A 237 1.54 -21.50 -14.04
C ASP A 237 1.19 -21.03 -12.61
N GLY A 238 0.93 -19.74 -12.43
CA GLY A 238 0.56 -19.13 -11.14
C GLY A 238 1.08 -17.70 -11.02
N PHE A 239 0.97 -17.13 -9.81
CA PHE A 239 1.55 -15.82 -9.49
C PHE A 239 2.67 -15.94 -8.44
N SER A 240 3.48 -14.89 -8.34
CA SER A 240 4.51 -14.72 -7.31
C SER A 240 4.10 -13.68 -6.29
N ARG A 241 4.39 -13.93 -5.02
CA ARG A 241 4.10 -12.94 -3.97
C ARG A 241 5.17 -11.85 -3.95
N GLY A 242 4.73 -10.60 -4.02
CA GLY A 242 5.57 -9.41 -3.87
C GLY A 242 5.19 -8.60 -2.65
N GLU A 243 6.17 -7.90 -2.09
CA GLU A 243 6.02 -6.84 -1.08
C GLU A 243 6.14 -5.47 -1.75
N GLY A 244 5.59 -4.44 -1.11
CA GLY A 244 5.71 -3.06 -1.57
C GLY A 244 4.82 -2.12 -0.78
N ALA A 245 5.24 -0.87 -0.65
CA ALA A 245 4.49 0.19 0.00
C ALA A 245 4.53 1.46 -0.86
N VAL A 246 3.35 2.04 -1.15
CA VAL A 246 3.22 3.21 -2.02
C VAL A 246 2.17 4.15 -1.44
N VAL A 247 2.48 5.44 -1.47
CA VAL A 247 1.57 6.53 -1.13
C VAL A 247 1.57 7.58 -2.23
N ILE A 248 0.39 8.05 -2.60
CA ILE A 248 0.21 9.18 -3.51
C ILE A 248 -0.68 10.26 -2.88
N VAL A 249 -0.41 11.51 -3.23
CA VAL A 249 -1.21 12.69 -2.83
C VAL A 249 -1.99 13.20 -4.04
N LEU A 250 -3.27 13.49 -3.82
CA LEU A 250 -4.23 13.86 -4.84
C LEU A 250 -4.84 15.23 -4.55
N LYS A 251 -5.06 16.02 -5.60
CA LYS A 251 -5.84 17.27 -5.58
C LYS A 251 -6.76 17.34 -6.79
N ALA A 252 -7.80 18.16 -6.71
CA ALA A 252 -8.52 18.56 -7.91
C ALA A 252 -7.54 19.18 -8.92
N TYR A 253 -7.64 18.82 -10.20
CA TYR A 253 -6.68 19.28 -11.21
C TYR A 253 -6.62 20.81 -11.32
N ASP A 254 -7.78 21.48 -11.29
CA ASP A 254 -7.85 22.93 -11.38
C ASP A 254 -7.19 23.62 -10.19
N ASP A 255 -7.30 23.04 -9.00
CA ASP A 255 -6.62 23.53 -7.79
C ASP A 255 -5.12 23.28 -7.87
N ALA A 256 -4.71 22.13 -8.39
CA ALA A 256 -3.29 21.84 -8.60
C ALA A 256 -2.61 22.80 -9.58
N VAL A 257 -3.32 23.15 -10.66
CA VAL A 257 -2.84 24.15 -11.63
C VAL A 257 -2.82 25.55 -11.02
N ARG A 258 -3.88 25.94 -10.29
CA ARG A 258 -3.99 27.24 -9.62
C ARG A 258 -2.87 27.44 -8.61
N ASP A 259 -2.56 26.40 -7.83
CA ASP A 259 -1.56 26.45 -6.76
C ASP A 259 -0.13 26.18 -7.27
N ALA A 260 0.03 25.92 -8.58
CA ALA A 260 1.29 25.61 -9.25
C ALA A 260 2.01 24.38 -8.68
N ASP A 261 1.25 23.36 -8.30
CA ASP A 261 1.78 22.08 -7.82
C ASP A 261 2.54 21.36 -8.94
N HIS A 262 3.49 20.51 -8.55
CA HIS A 262 4.07 19.54 -9.48
C HIS A 262 3.05 18.43 -9.77
N ILE A 263 2.73 18.17 -11.04
CA ILE A 263 1.74 17.16 -11.43
C ILE A 263 2.46 15.99 -12.11
N TYR A 264 2.44 14.82 -11.46
CA TYR A 264 3.00 13.57 -12.00
C TYR A 264 2.09 12.92 -13.05
N GLY A 265 0.78 13.07 -12.88
CA GLY A 265 -0.23 12.45 -13.73
C GLY A 265 -1.63 12.89 -13.37
N VAL A 266 -2.60 12.55 -14.24
CA VAL A 266 -4.00 12.93 -14.07
C VAL A 266 -4.88 11.68 -14.15
N VAL A 267 -5.72 11.51 -13.14
CA VAL A 267 -6.67 10.42 -13.00
C VAL A 267 -8.01 10.84 -13.62
N CYS A 268 -8.28 10.32 -14.82
CA CYS A 268 -9.53 10.53 -15.54
C CYS A 268 -10.46 9.32 -15.34
N ILE A 269 -10.97 9.12 -14.12
CA ILE A 269 -11.94 8.03 -13.87
C ILE A 269 -13.35 8.54 -14.20
N PRO A 270 -14.01 8.03 -15.27
CA PRO A 270 -15.45 8.23 -15.40
C PRO A 270 -16.15 7.56 -14.23
N SER A 271 -17.19 8.18 -13.67
CA SER A 271 -17.95 7.57 -12.58
C SER A 271 -18.41 6.16 -12.99
N LEU A 272 -17.98 5.14 -12.25
CA LEU A 272 -18.38 3.74 -12.42
C LEU A 272 -19.89 3.51 -12.16
N LEU A 273 -20.64 4.56 -11.84
CA LEU A 273 -22.06 4.57 -11.47
C LEU A 273 -22.98 5.20 -12.52
N ALA A 274 -22.58 5.27 -13.79
CA ALA A 274 -23.55 5.42 -14.88
C ALA A 274 -24.19 4.07 -15.24
N LEU A 275 -24.73 3.36 -14.24
CA LEU A 275 -25.68 2.27 -14.49
C LEU A 275 -27.04 2.91 -14.76
N GLU A 276 -27.25 3.34 -16.01
CA GLU A 276 -28.59 3.59 -16.53
C GLU A 276 -29.30 2.22 -16.61
N PHE A 277 -30.13 1.90 -15.62
CA PHE A 277 -31.14 0.85 -15.79
C PHE A 277 -32.18 1.36 -16.80
N TYR A 278 -32.22 0.75 -17.98
CA TYR A 278 -33.33 0.88 -18.94
C TYR A 278 -34.48 -0.06 -18.57
#